data_AF-A0AB72ZR21-F1
#
_entry.id   AF-A0AB72ZR21-F1
#
_cell.length_a   1.000
_cell.length_b   1.000
_cell.length_c   1.000
_cell.angle_alpha   90.00
_cell.angle_beta   90.00
_cell.angle_gamma   90.00
#
_symmetry.space_group_name_H-M   'P 1'
#
loop_
_entity.id
_entity.type
_entity.pdbx_description
1 polymer ?
#
loop_
_entity_poly.entity_id
_entity_poly.type
_entity_poly.pdbx_seq_one_letter_code
_entity_poly.pdbx_strand_id
1 'polypeptide(L)'
;MCYHLHIASGTIPACFTTLANEAGLATVSKAGNLSITRATRAAHTLAAWGLIQYKLIWDKVTKQYFPAEIEVTELFFDFIGVGADAFKRAQNQQLAWINRGLLKKGEAAISLTEARRRQKQQYIETTWKRRKASQEMKKIQKAAKVAVAKKDEELRHMVAKQIQSEIRQGLHEGIDLASVKHLLNKRIMYYRTVASSDDPNTA
;
A
#
# COMPACT_ATOMS: atom_id res chain seq x y z
N MET A 1 8.69 -7.14 12.24
CA MET A 1 9.27 -5.83 12.59
C MET A 1 10.70 -5.71 12.11
N CYS A 2 11.63 -6.57 12.54
CA CYS A 2 13.04 -6.53 12.11
C CYS A 2 13.21 -6.60 10.59
N TYR A 3 12.42 -7.43 9.89
CA TYR A 3 12.43 -7.51 8.43
C TYR A 3 12.10 -6.18 7.74
N HIS A 4 11.21 -5.39 8.32
CA HIS A 4 10.79 -4.09 7.80
C HIS A 4 11.63 -2.93 8.35
N LEU A 5 12.71 -3.19 9.11
CA LEU A 5 13.51 -2.12 9.69
C LEU A 5 14.30 -1.40 8.58
N HIS A 6 14.03 -0.11 8.40
CA HIS A 6 14.87 0.72 7.56
C HIS A 6 16.09 1.19 8.38
N ILE A 7 17.21 0.49 8.24
CA ILE A 7 18.41 0.63 9.07
C ILE A 7 18.88 2.10 9.17
N ALA A 8 18.98 2.82 8.06
CA ALA A 8 19.47 4.21 8.07
C ALA A 8 18.56 5.15 8.87
N SER A 9 17.24 4.94 8.87
CA SER A 9 16.31 5.79 9.61
C SER A 9 15.97 5.26 11.00
N GLY A 10 16.14 3.97 11.28
CA GLY A 10 15.68 3.34 12.53
C GLY A 10 14.15 3.27 12.63
N THR A 11 13.44 3.37 11.50
CA THR A 11 11.97 3.35 11.45
C THR A 11 11.46 2.11 10.73
N ILE A 12 10.20 1.74 11.00
CA ILE A 12 9.54 0.59 10.38
C ILE A 12 8.42 1.11 9.47
N PRO A 13 8.64 1.23 8.14
CA PRO A 13 7.62 1.63 7.17
C PRO A 13 6.62 0.50 6.87
N ALA A 14 5.99 -0.04 7.91
CA ALA A 14 4.92 -1.03 7.79
C ALA A 14 3.74 -0.66 8.70
N CYS A 15 2.52 -0.96 8.27
CA CYS A 15 1.34 -0.73 9.10
C CYS A 15 1.13 -1.88 10.09
N PHE A 16 0.44 -1.62 11.20
CA PHE A 16 0.14 -2.67 12.19
C PHE A 16 -0.63 -3.85 11.60
N THR A 17 -1.44 -3.64 10.57
CA THR A 17 -2.13 -4.73 9.87
C THR A 17 -1.16 -5.66 9.16
N THR A 18 -0.19 -5.12 8.43
CA THR A 18 0.88 -5.91 7.79
C THR A 18 1.69 -6.66 8.84
N LEU A 19 2.13 -5.96 9.90
CA LEU A 19 2.88 -6.57 10.99
C LEU A 19 2.09 -7.69 11.69
N ALA A 20 0.79 -7.50 11.90
CA ALA A 20 -0.08 -8.49 12.53
C ALA A 20 -0.22 -9.76 11.67
N ASN A 21 -0.41 -9.60 10.37
CA ASN A 21 -0.54 -10.72 9.44
C ASN A 21 0.76 -11.53 9.37
N GLU A 22 1.89 -10.86 9.18
CA GLU A 22 3.21 -11.51 9.06
C GLU A 22 3.67 -12.17 10.37
N ALA A 23 3.31 -11.60 11.51
CA ALA A 23 3.62 -12.17 12.82
C ALA A 23 2.62 -13.26 13.27
N GLY A 24 1.58 -13.57 12.48
CA GLY A 24 0.53 -14.51 12.88
C GLY A 24 -0.34 -14.04 14.06
N LEU A 25 -0.34 -12.74 14.34
CA LEU A 25 -1.12 -12.12 15.42
C LEU A 25 -2.50 -11.65 14.95
N ALA A 26 -2.71 -11.57 13.64
CA ALA A 26 -4.00 -11.29 13.06
C ALA A 26 -4.99 -12.45 13.29
N THR A 27 -6.24 -12.09 13.59
CA THR A 27 -7.32 -13.06 13.78
C THR A 27 -8.51 -12.66 12.94
N VAL A 28 -9.26 -13.63 12.43
CA VAL A 28 -10.49 -13.38 11.69
C VAL A 28 -11.65 -13.94 12.50
N SER A 29 -12.63 -13.09 12.79
CA SER A 29 -13.85 -13.50 13.48
C SER A 29 -14.72 -14.40 12.59
N LYS A 30 -15.69 -15.13 13.18
CA LYS A 30 -16.67 -15.91 12.42
C LYS A 30 -17.44 -15.08 11.37
N ALA A 31 -17.58 -13.77 11.62
CA ALA A 31 -18.22 -12.83 10.70
C ALA A 31 -17.28 -12.29 9.60
N GLY A 32 -16.05 -12.80 9.47
CA GLY A 32 -15.07 -12.37 8.47
C GLY A 32 -14.29 -11.11 8.83
N ASN A 33 -14.55 -10.48 9.99
CA ASN A 33 -13.84 -9.26 10.38
C ASN A 33 -12.43 -9.55 10.88
N LEU A 34 -11.44 -8.86 10.28
CA LEU A 34 -10.04 -8.88 10.69
C LEU A 34 -9.83 -8.09 11.99
N SER A 35 -9.20 -8.72 12.98
CA SER A 35 -8.79 -8.11 14.24
C SER A 35 -7.27 -8.20 14.41
N ILE A 36 -6.65 -7.05 14.63
CA ILE A 36 -5.20 -6.89 14.86
C ILE A 36 -4.87 -6.62 16.33
N THR A 37 -5.84 -6.82 17.22
CA THR A 37 -5.78 -6.39 18.63
C THR A 37 -4.63 -7.05 19.40
N ARG A 38 -4.19 -8.25 19.00
CA ARG A 38 -3.03 -8.92 19.61
C ARG A 38 -1.73 -8.20 19.25
N ALA A 39 -1.57 -7.80 17.99
CA ALA A 39 -0.40 -7.06 17.52
C ALA A 39 -0.33 -5.66 18.13
N THR A 40 -1.46 -4.95 18.24
CA THR A 40 -1.48 -3.63 18.88
C THR A 40 -1.15 -3.73 20.36
N ARG A 41 -1.69 -4.72 21.08
CA ARG A 41 -1.31 -4.99 22.48
C ARG A 41 0.19 -5.28 22.63
N ALA A 42 0.75 -6.14 21.79
CA ALA A 42 2.18 -6.42 21.80
C ALA A 42 3.01 -5.13 21.54
N ALA A 43 2.59 -4.29 20.59
CA ALA A 43 3.24 -3.01 20.34
C ALA A 43 3.17 -2.05 21.54
N HIS A 44 2.03 -2.00 22.24
CA HIS A 44 1.90 -1.26 23.49
C HIS A 44 2.88 -1.76 24.56
N THR A 45 3.03 -3.08 24.71
CA THR A 45 4.00 -3.67 25.66
C THR A 45 5.44 -3.33 25.28
N LEU A 46 5.81 -3.46 24.00
CA LEU A 46 7.15 -3.08 23.52
C LEU A 46 7.44 -1.59 23.74
N ALA A 47 6.43 -0.73 23.57
CA ALA A 47 6.57 0.69 23.84
C ALA A 47 6.68 0.99 25.35
N ALA A 48 5.94 0.27 26.19
CA ALA A 48 6.04 0.40 27.64
C ALA A 48 7.42 -0.01 28.17
N TRP A 49 8.08 -1.00 27.54
CA TRP A 49 9.47 -1.36 27.82
C TRP A 49 10.50 -0.39 27.22
N GLY A 50 10.06 0.64 26.49
CA GLY A 50 10.95 1.61 25.84
C GLY A 50 11.70 1.05 24.64
N LEU A 51 11.32 -0.12 24.10
CA LEU A 51 11.97 -0.74 22.94
C LEU A 51 11.55 -0.10 21.63
N ILE A 52 10.31 0.41 21.56
CA ILE A 52 9.81 1.14 20.40
C ILE A 52 9.10 2.41 20.83
N GLN A 53 9.05 3.38 19.94
CA GLN A 53 8.17 4.54 20.03
C GLN A 53 7.26 4.52 18.82
N TYR A 54 5.98 4.84 19.01
CA TYR A 54 5.10 4.99 17.85
C TYR A 54 4.05 6.06 18.03
N LYS A 55 3.67 6.65 16.89
CA LYS A 55 2.61 7.66 16.82
C LYS A 55 1.49 7.20 15.91
N LEU A 56 0.28 7.25 16.43
CA LEU A 56 -0.95 7.05 15.67
C LEU A 56 -1.52 8.41 15.28
N ILE A 57 -1.85 8.57 14.00
CA ILE A 57 -2.49 9.78 13.47
C ILE A 57 -3.87 9.38 12.97
N TRP A 58 -4.91 9.95 13.58
CA TRP A 58 -6.29 9.74 13.15
C TRP A 58 -6.63 10.68 11.99
N ASP A 59 -7.07 10.12 10.87
CA ASP A 59 -7.59 10.89 9.75
C ASP A 59 -9.08 11.17 9.95
N LYS A 60 -9.43 12.45 10.16
CA LYS A 60 -10.80 12.89 10.37
C LYS A 60 -11.69 12.75 9.13
N VAL A 61 -11.10 12.77 7.94
CA VAL A 61 -11.81 12.73 6.65
C VAL A 61 -12.12 11.28 6.28
N THR A 62 -11.10 10.42 6.28
CA THR A 62 -11.29 9.01 5.91
C THR A 62 -11.80 8.14 7.07
N LYS A 63 -11.84 8.67 8.30
CA LYS A 63 -12.20 7.94 9.53
C LYS A 63 -11.36 6.68 9.73
N GLN A 64 -10.08 6.78 9.37
CA GLN A 64 -9.11 5.68 9.47
C GLN A 64 -7.81 6.20 10.07
N TYR A 65 -7.08 5.33 10.76
CA TYR A 65 -5.73 5.66 11.18
C TYR A 65 -4.79 5.68 9.97
N PHE A 66 -3.89 6.66 9.94
CA PHE A 66 -2.67 6.52 9.15
C PHE A 66 -1.84 5.34 9.66
N PRO A 67 -1.06 4.70 8.78
CA PRO A 67 -0.07 3.75 9.24
C PRO A 67 0.79 4.38 10.34
N ALA A 68 0.97 3.63 11.42
CA ALA A 68 1.72 4.11 12.56
C ALA A 68 3.15 4.46 12.14
N GLU A 69 3.63 5.58 12.63
CA GLU A 69 5.05 5.90 12.57
C GLU A 69 5.72 5.16 13.71
N ILE A 70 6.47 4.10 13.42
CA ILE A 70 7.14 3.26 14.41
C ILE A 70 8.65 3.50 14.30
N GLU A 71 9.25 3.94 15.40
CA GLU A 71 10.69 4.11 15.59
C GLU A 71 11.20 3.08 16.59
N VAL A 72 12.35 2.50 16.29
CA VAL A 72 13.03 1.53 17.14
C VAL A 72 14.09 2.25 17.97
N THR A 73 14.12 2.00 19.27
CA THR A 73 15.10 2.60 20.18
C THR A 73 16.39 1.78 20.22
N GLU A 74 17.46 2.36 20.77
CA GLU A 74 18.72 1.62 20.96
C GLU A 74 18.55 0.39 21.87
N LEU A 75 17.71 0.50 22.91
CA LEU A 75 17.39 -0.59 23.84
C LEU A 75 16.81 -1.82 23.15
N PHE A 76 16.11 -1.65 22.02
CA PHE A 76 15.64 -2.78 21.23
C PHE A 76 16.78 -3.69 20.77
N PHE A 77 17.90 -3.10 20.33
CA PHE A 77 19.03 -3.86 19.81
C PHE A 77 19.79 -4.58 20.92
N ASP A 78 19.86 -3.97 22.10
CA ASP A 78 20.39 -4.63 23.30
C ASP A 78 19.48 -5.79 23.71
N PHE A 79 18.16 -5.59 23.71
CA PHE A 79 17.17 -6.60 24.06
C PHE A 79 17.21 -7.84 23.15
N ILE A 80 17.46 -7.67 21.85
CA ILE A 80 17.59 -8.80 20.90
C ILE A 80 19.02 -9.38 20.82
N GLY A 81 19.97 -8.86 21.60
CA GLY A 81 21.36 -9.35 21.65
C GLY A 81 22.28 -8.90 20.51
N VAL A 82 21.90 -7.90 19.72
CA VAL A 82 22.74 -7.31 18.65
C VAL A 82 23.66 -6.23 19.21
N GLY A 83 23.19 -5.48 20.21
CA GLY A 83 23.90 -4.35 20.81
C GLY A 83 23.69 -3.03 20.04
N ALA A 84 23.48 -1.94 20.78
CA ALA A 84 23.27 -0.61 20.21
C ALA A 84 24.45 -0.15 19.33
N ASP A 85 25.69 -0.48 19.69
CA ASP A 85 26.88 -0.09 18.93
C ASP A 85 26.95 -0.77 17.56
N ALA A 86 26.56 -2.05 17.48
CA ALA A 86 26.50 -2.75 16.20
C ALA A 86 25.46 -2.10 15.28
N PHE A 87 24.31 -1.70 15.83
CA PHE A 87 23.30 -0.97 15.07
C PHE A 87 23.80 0.40 14.58
N LYS A 88 24.47 1.19 15.43
CA LYS A 88 25.06 2.48 15.04
C LYS A 88 26.07 2.33 13.90
N ARG A 89 26.93 1.29 13.97
CA ARG A 89 27.87 0.97 12.88
C ARG A 89 27.15 0.65 11.58
N ALA A 90 26.12 -0.21 11.63
CA ALA A 90 25.31 -0.55 10.46
C ALA A 90 24.56 0.67 9.89
N GLN A 91 24.05 1.54 10.76
CA GLN A 91 23.37 2.77 10.38
C GLN A 91 24.32 3.74 9.64
N ASN A 92 25.52 3.94 10.17
CA ASN A 92 26.55 4.76 9.53
C ASN A 92 27.02 4.18 8.19
N GLN A 93 27.18 2.86 8.11
CA GLN A 93 27.52 2.18 6.87
C GLN A 93 26.44 2.37 5.79
N GLN A 94 25.16 2.20 6.17
CA GLN A 94 24.04 2.37 5.25
C GLN A 94 23.91 3.84 4.81
N LEU A 95 24.10 4.80 5.72
CA LEU A 95 24.11 6.22 5.38
C LEU A 95 25.24 6.56 4.41
N ALA A 96 26.45 6.03 4.64
CA ALA A 96 27.59 6.23 3.74
C ALA A 96 27.31 5.66 2.34
N TRP A 97 26.67 4.50 2.25
CA TRP A 97 26.25 3.92 0.98
C TRP A 97 25.21 4.77 0.25
N ILE A 98 24.19 5.26 0.96
CA ILE A 98 23.20 6.19 0.41
C ILE A 98 23.88 7.46 -0.11
N ASN A 99 24.77 8.06 0.68
CA ASN A 99 25.49 9.27 0.31
C ASN A 99 26.36 9.05 -0.93
N ARG A 100 27.08 7.92 -1.05
CA ARG A 100 27.79 7.59 -2.30
C ARG A 100 26.86 7.55 -3.52
N GLY A 101 25.65 7.02 -3.36
CA GLY A 101 24.64 7.00 -4.42
C GLY A 101 24.13 8.40 -4.79
N LEU A 102 23.95 9.27 -3.80
CA LEU A 102 23.54 10.67 -4.01
C LEU A 102 24.63 11.48 -4.72
N LEU A 103 25.89 11.36 -4.28
CA LEU A 103 27.02 12.03 -4.92
C LEU A 103 27.16 11.61 -6.39
N LYS A 104 26.97 10.31 -6.71
CA LYS A 104 26.97 9.83 -8.11
C LYS A 104 25.86 10.46 -8.96
N LYS A 105 24.75 10.86 -8.35
CA LYS A 105 23.63 11.56 -9.01
C LYS A 105 23.80 13.08 -9.03
N GLY A 106 24.88 13.62 -8.44
CA GLY A 106 25.12 15.06 -8.30
C GLY A 106 24.37 15.71 -7.13
N GLU A 107 23.80 14.93 -6.22
CA GLU A 107 23.11 15.43 -5.02
C GLU A 107 24.08 15.52 -3.81
N ALA A 108 23.77 16.43 -2.88
CA ALA A 108 24.52 16.58 -1.64
C ALA A 108 24.33 15.37 -0.70
N ALA A 109 25.37 15.06 0.07
CA ALA A 109 25.28 14.06 1.14
C ALA A 109 24.26 14.48 2.19
N ILE A 110 23.50 13.50 2.70
CA ILE A 110 22.45 13.71 3.69
C ILE A 110 22.89 13.25 5.08
N SER A 111 22.30 13.88 6.10
CA SER A 111 22.43 13.47 7.50
C SER A 111 21.43 12.37 7.87
N LEU A 112 21.64 11.71 9.02
CA LEU A 112 20.68 10.74 9.58
C LEU A 112 19.29 11.36 9.79
N THR A 113 19.24 12.58 10.33
CA THR A 113 18.00 13.32 10.56
C THR A 113 17.25 13.56 9.26
N GLU A 114 17.97 13.91 8.21
CA GLU A 114 17.37 14.11 6.89
C GLU A 114 16.92 12.80 6.26
N ALA A 115 17.71 11.73 6.37
CA ALA A 115 17.33 10.39 5.90
C ALA A 115 16.03 9.91 6.58
N ARG A 116 15.89 10.12 7.89
CA ARG A 116 14.65 9.87 8.64
C ARG A 116 13.47 10.66 8.08
N ARG A 117 13.65 11.96 7.87
CA ARG A 117 12.61 12.84 7.31
C ARG A 117 12.17 12.39 5.91
N ARG A 118 13.12 12.10 5.01
CA ARG A 118 12.84 11.64 3.64
C ARG A 118 12.08 10.31 3.67
N GLN A 119 12.52 9.35 4.48
CA GLN A 119 11.83 8.06 4.61
C GLN A 119 10.39 8.21 5.10
N LYS A 120 10.16 9.08 6.09
CA LYS A 120 8.83 9.40 6.59
C LYS A 120 7.93 9.98 5.50
N GLN A 121 8.44 10.95 4.75
CA GLN A 121 7.72 11.57 3.63
C GLN A 121 7.36 10.53 2.57
N GLN A 122 8.32 9.73 2.13
CA GLN A 122 8.10 8.66 1.15
C GLN A 122 7.05 7.66 1.62
N TYR A 123 7.06 7.30 2.90
CA TYR A 123 6.07 6.38 3.47
C TYR A 123 4.66 6.97 3.47
N ILE A 124 4.52 8.25 3.84
CA ILE A 124 3.24 8.98 3.78
C ILE A 124 2.74 9.08 2.34
N GLU A 125 3.60 9.46 1.39
CA GLU A 125 3.25 9.57 -0.03
C GLU A 125 2.82 8.22 -0.62
N THR A 126 3.55 7.16 -0.31
CA THR A 126 3.23 5.79 -0.77
C THR A 126 1.88 5.34 -0.21
N THR A 127 1.61 5.67 1.06
CA THR A 127 0.31 5.39 1.70
C THR A 127 -0.81 6.13 1.00
N TRP A 128 -0.63 7.42 0.67
CA TRP A 128 -1.62 8.20 -0.05
C TRP A 128 -1.87 7.65 -1.46
N LYS A 129 -0.82 7.32 -2.20
CA LYS A 129 -0.93 6.69 -3.53
C LYS A 129 -1.72 5.38 -3.46
N ARG A 130 -1.41 4.52 -2.50
CA ARG A 130 -2.13 3.27 -2.26
C ARG A 130 -3.61 3.52 -1.95
N ARG A 131 -3.91 4.48 -1.05
CA ARG A 131 -5.30 4.82 -0.71
C ARG A 131 -6.09 5.34 -1.90
N LYS A 132 -5.49 6.24 -2.70
CA LYS A 132 -6.11 6.79 -3.90
C LYS A 132 -6.42 5.68 -4.91
N ALA A 133 -5.45 4.81 -5.19
CA ALA A 133 -5.64 3.66 -6.06
C ALA A 133 -6.75 2.74 -5.54
N SER A 134 -6.76 2.38 -4.25
CA SER A 134 -7.83 1.55 -3.68
C SER A 134 -9.22 2.19 -3.77
N GLN A 135 -9.33 3.52 -3.64
CA GLN A 135 -10.60 4.22 -3.83
C GLN A 135 -11.06 4.21 -5.28
N GLU A 136 -10.15 4.45 -6.22
CA GLU A 136 -10.42 4.38 -7.66
C GLU A 136 -10.87 2.97 -8.05
N MET A 137 -10.17 1.94 -7.58
CA MET A 137 -10.56 0.54 -7.80
C MET A 137 -11.94 0.22 -7.23
N LYS A 138 -12.28 0.69 -6.02
CA LYS A 138 -13.62 0.53 -5.46
C LYS A 138 -14.71 1.22 -6.28
N LYS A 139 -14.42 2.40 -6.87
CA LYS A 139 -15.37 3.09 -7.76
C LYS A 139 -15.59 2.29 -9.04
N ILE A 140 -14.51 1.80 -9.66
CA ILE A 140 -14.58 0.96 -10.87
C ILE A 140 -15.37 -0.31 -10.56
N GLN A 141 -15.08 -0.97 -9.44
CA GLN A 141 -15.78 -2.18 -9.00
C GLN A 141 -17.27 -1.93 -8.76
N LYS A 142 -17.65 -0.83 -8.10
CA LYS A 142 -19.06 -0.48 -7.89
C LYS A 142 -19.77 -0.24 -9.23
N ALA A 143 -19.14 0.49 -10.15
CA ALA A 143 -19.69 0.71 -11.49
C ALA A 143 -19.83 -0.61 -12.27
N ALA A 144 -18.86 -1.51 -12.15
CA ALA A 144 -18.90 -2.84 -12.76
C ALA A 144 -20.03 -3.71 -12.19
N LYS A 145 -20.21 -3.74 -10.87
CA LYS A 145 -21.31 -4.46 -10.21
C LYS A 145 -22.68 -3.95 -10.69
N VAL A 146 -22.85 -2.62 -10.80
CA VAL A 146 -24.08 -2.01 -11.34
C VAL A 146 -24.28 -2.36 -12.81
N ALA A 147 -23.21 -2.40 -13.61
CA ALA A 147 -23.28 -2.78 -15.02
C ALA A 147 -23.67 -4.26 -15.21
N VAL A 148 -23.08 -5.16 -14.42
CA VAL A 148 -23.33 -6.61 -14.47
C VAL A 148 -24.70 -6.98 -13.91
N ALA A 149 -25.25 -6.18 -12.99
CA ALA A 149 -26.61 -6.39 -12.46
C ALA A 149 -27.72 -6.15 -13.50
N LYS A 150 -27.42 -5.49 -14.63
CA LYS A 150 -28.37 -5.30 -15.74
C LYS A 150 -28.56 -6.60 -16.53
N LYS A 151 -29.62 -6.69 -17.34
CA LYS A 151 -29.80 -7.78 -18.29
C LYS A 151 -28.60 -7.84 -19.26
N ASP A 152 -28.22 -9.04 -19.71
CA ASP A 152 -27.03 -9.23 -20.56
C ASP A 152 -27.08 -8.39 -21.86
N GLU A 153 -28.27 -8.24 -22.43
CA GLU A 153 -28.52 -7.39 -23.61
C GLU A 153 -28.26 -5.90 -23.32
N GLU A 154 -28.68 -5.40 -22.17
CA GLU A 154 -28.47 -4.02 -21.76
C GLU A 154 -26.99 -3.72 -21.48
N LEU A 155 -26.28 -4.69 -20.88
CA LEU A 155 -24.83 -4.60 -20.67
C LEU A 155 -24.10 -4.53 -22.02
N ARG A 156 -24.44 -5.43 -22.96
CA ARG A 156 -23.87 -5.43 -24.32
C ARG A 156 -24.12 -4.10 -25.03
N HIS A 157 -25.35 -3.58 -24.97
CA HIS A 157 -25.71 -2.31 -25.59
C HIS A 157 -24.94 -1.13 -24.99
N MET A 158 -24.80 -1.12 -23.66
CA MET A 158 -24.03 -0.08 -22.96
C MET A 158 -22.55 -0.09 -23.38
N VAL A 159 -21.91 -1.26 -23.42
CA VAL A 159 -20.51 -1.39 -23.85
C VAL A 159 -20.36 -1.06 -25.33
N ALA A 160 -21.30 -1.46 -26.18
CA ALA A 160 -21.30 -1.11 -27.60
C ALA A 160 -21.37 0.42 -27.82
N LYS A 161 -22.21 1.14 -27.06
CA LYS A 161 -22.25 2.61 -27.09
C LYS A 161 -20.92 3.25 -26.65
N GLN A 162 -20.26 2.70 -25.64
CA GLN A 162 -18.94 3.17 -25.20
C GLN A 162 -17.91 3.00 -26.32
N ILE A 163 -17.83 1.81 -26.91
CA ILE A 163 -16.90 1.52 -28.01
C ILE A 163 -17.19 2.43 -29.22
N GLN A 164 -18.46 2.64 -29.56
CA GLN A 164 -18.84 3.56 -30.64
C GLN A 164 -18.39 5.00 -30.36
N SER A 165 -18.47 5.47 -29.11
CA SER A 165 -17.96 6.78 -28.72
C SER A 165 -16.43 6.85 -28.83
N GLU A 166 -15.71 5.81 -28.44
CA GLU A 166 -14.24 5.73 -28.55
C GLU A 166 -13.79 5.73 -30.02
N ILE A 167 -14.52 5.03 -30.89
CA ILE A 167 -14.28 5.04 -32.35
C ILE A 167 -14.48 6.45 -32.92
N ARG A 168 -15.55 7.16 -32.53
CA ARG A 168 -15.80 8.55 -32.95
C ARG A 168 -14.71 9.53 -32.48
N GLN A 169 -14.04 9.21 -31.37
CA GLN A 169 -12.93 10.00 -30.82
C GLN A 169 -11.57 9.64 -31.45
N GLY A 170 -11.52 8.68 -32.39
CA GLY A 170 -10.29 8.28 -33.07
C GLY A 170 -9.39 7.34 -32.26
N LEU A 171 -9.86 6.76 -31.15
CA LEU A 171 -9.04 5.83 -30.35
C LEU A 171 -8.83 4.47 -31.04
N HIS A 172 -9.61 4.20 -32.09
CA HIS A 172 -9.77 2.91 -32.74
C HIS A 172 -9.87 3.11 -34.25
N GLU A 173 -8.77 3.51 -34.89
CA GLU A 173 -8.72 3.72 -36.34
C GLU A 173 -8.61 2.39 -37.10
N GLY A 174 -9.38 2.24 -38.19
CA GLY A 174 -9.27 1.09 -39.10
C GLY A 174 -9.77 -0.25 -38.54
N ILE A 175 -10.60 -0.26 -37.49
CA ILE A 175 -11.06 -1.50 -36.84
C ILE A 175 -12.13 -2.21 -37.70
N ASP A 176 -11.89 -3.49 -37.99
CA ASP A 176 -12.86 -4.40 -38.63
C ASP A 176 -13.98 -4.86 -37.67
N LEU A 177 -15.12 -5.27 -38.22
CA LEU A 177 -16.30 -5.73 -37.48
C LEU A 177 -15.98 -6.91 -36.53
N ALA A 178 -15.12 -7.83 -36.94
CA ALA A 178 -14.68 -8.95 -36.10
C ALA A 178 -13.91 -8.46 -34.86
N SER A 179 -13.06 -7.45 -35.05
CA SER A 179 -12.27 -6.82 -34.00
C SER A 179 -13.15 -6.04 -33.01
N VAL A 180 -14.21 -5.37 -33.49
CA VAL A 180 -15.22 -4.73 -32.62
C VAL A 180 -15.92 -5.76 -31.73
N LYS A 181 -16.33 -6.91 -32.30
CA LYS A 181 -16.97 -8.00 -31.55
C LYS A 181 -16.04 -8.59 -30.49
N HIS A 182 -14.76 -8.76 -30.82
CA HIS A 182 -13.75 -9.22 -29.85
C HIS A 182 -13.57 -8.21 -28.71
N LEU A 183 -13.47 -6.92 -29.02
CA LEU A 183 -13.33 -5.84 -28.03
C LEU A 183 -14.55 -5.77 -27.09
N LEU A 184 -15.76 -5.91 -27.65
CA LEU A 184 -17.00 -5.99 -26.89
C LEU A 184 -16.97 -7.13 -25.87
N ASN A 185 -16.65 -8.35 -26.32
CA ASN A 185 -16.56 -9.52 -25.45
C ASN A 185 -15.48 -9.36 -24.38
N LYS A 186 -14.29 -8.86 -24.76
CA LYS A 186 -13.20 -8.59 -23.83
C LYS A 186 -13.60 -7.62 -22.72
N ARG A 187 -14.35 -6.57 -23.06
CA ARG A 187 -14.78 -5.55 -22.09
C ARG A 187 -15.92 -6.01 -21.19
N ILE A 188 -16.84 -6.83 -21.71
CA ILE A 188 -17.86 -7.51 -20.89
C ILE A 188 -17.18 -8.46 -19.90
N MET A 189 -16.20 -9.25 -20.36
CA MET A 189 -15.41 -10.11 -19.47
C MET A 189 -14.69 -9.29 -18.40
N TYR A 190 -14.05 -8.18 -18.76
CA TYR A 190 -13.44 -7.27 -17.81
C TYR A 190 -14.43 -6.77 -16.74
N TYR A 191 -15.63 -6.31 -17.14
CA TYR A 191 -16.66 -5.90 -16.18
C TYR A 191 -17.07 -7.03 -15.23
N ARG A 192 -17.20 -8.26 -15.74
CA ARG A 192 -17.53 -9.42 -14.91
C ARG A 192 -16.40 -9.77 -13.94
N THR A 193 -15.16 -9.83 -14.42
CA THR A 193 -13.97 -10.11 -13.59
C THR A 193 -13.81 -9.07 -12.48
N VAL A 194 -13.95 -7.79 -12.81
CA VAL A 194 -13.85 -6.70 -11.84
C VAL A 194 -15.03 -6.69 -10.87
N ALA A 195 -16.23 -7.07 -11.31
CA ALA A 195 -17.38 -7.19 -10.42
C ALA A 195 -17.23 -8.37 -9.43
N SER A 196 -16.60 -9.47 -9.87
CA SER A 196 -16.43 -10.69 -9.08
C SER A 196 -15.20 -10.71 -8.17
N SER A 197 -14.25 -9.78 -8.33
CA SER A 197 -13.07 -9.76 -7.46
C SER A 197 -13.44 -9.35 -6.04
N ASP A 198 -13.18 -10.21 -5.05
CA ASP A 198 -13.46 -9.89 -3.64
C ASP A 198 -12.42 -8.93 -3.03
N ASP A 199 -11.25 -8.80 -3.67
CA ASP A 199 -10.17 -7.89 -3.26
C ASP A 199 -9.88 -6.86 -4.38
N PRO A 200 -10.07 -5.55 -4.16
CA PRO A 200 -9.86 -4.52 -5.19
C PRO A 200 -8.38 -4.32 -5.58
N ASN A 201 -7.45 -5.13 -5.04
CA ASN A 201 -6.01 -5.06 -5.27
C ASN A 201 -5.45 -6.24 -6.09
N THR A 202 -6.29 -7.20 -6.51
CA THR A 202 -5.88 -8.39 -7.28
C THR A 202 -6.36 -8.41 -8.73
N ALA A 203 -7.01 -7.33 -9.21
CA ALA A 203 -7.43 -7.17 -10.60
C ALA A 203 -6.49 -6.25 -11.38
#